data_AF-A0A9D4K0E0-F1
#
_entry.id   AF-A0A9D4K0E0-F1
#
_cell.length_a   1.000
_cell.length_b   1.000
_cell.length_c   1.000
_cell.angle_alpha   90.00
_cell.angle_beta   90.00
_cell.angle_gamma   90.00
#
_symmetry.space_group_name_H-M   'P 1'
#
loop_
_entity.id
_entity.type
_entity.pdbx_description
1 polymer ?
#
loop_
_entity_poly.entity_id
_entity_poly.type
_entity_poly.pdbx_seq_one_letter_code
_entity_poly.pdbx_strand_id
1 'polypeptide(L)'
;MSQFSSSSQRRRAYQCLKCYHRVDKVYIEAKYRVYNHFLKEHMRLDQAPYYCRLCLFKCFKREELEKHVHSFRRHALVLQEKNIPDSPEFLVSNPSPYLITDRDVAVLSAEESKRHWLSISKKPDILYQAIQSALPDLSPISNLPLSPFLQQSSPAQPSRLTPLQTFQPQPITYVNLSECIGPLQ
;
A
#
# COMPACT_ATOMS: atom_id res chain seq x y z
N MET A 1 -4.46 34.84 14.52
CA MET A 1 -3.80 33.56 14.92
C MET A 1 -4.76 32.44 14.57
N SER A 2 -4.47 31.74 13.49
CA SER A 2 -5.38 30.79 12.85
C SER A 2 -4.86 29.38 13.05
N GLN A 3 -5.44 28.64 13.99
CA GLN A 3 -5.19 27.20 14.16
C GLN A 3 -6.50 26.51 14.51
N PHE A 4 -7.20 26.03 13.49
CA PHE A 4 -8.26 25.02 13.65
C PHE A 4 -7.89 23.78 12.82
N SER A 5 -7.35 22.80 13.55
CA SER A 5 -7.60 21.37 13.46
C SER A 5 -7.46 20.67 12.09
N SER A 6 -6.31 20.03 11.89
CA SER A 6 -5.99 19.08 10.82
C SER A 6 -6.65 17.70 11.01
N SER A 7 -7.96 17.65 11.27
CA SER A 7 -8.70 16.38 11.32
C SER A 7 -9.36 16.06 9.98
N SER A 8 -8.72 15.16 9.23
CA SER A 8 -9.33 14.32 8.19
C SER A 8 -9.86 15.03 6.94
N GLN A 9 -8.97 15.52 6.09
CA GLN A 9 -9.29 15.78 4.68
C GLN A 9 -9.44 14.44 3.94
N ARG A 10 -10.46 13.65 4.28
CA ARG A 10 -10.81 12.43 3.54
C ARG A 10 -11.19 12.85 2.13
N ARG A 11 -10.37 12.43 1.16
CA ARG A 11 -10.51 12.76 -0.27
C ARG A 11 -11.87 12.29 -0.81
N ARG A 12 -12.22 12.73 -2.02
CA ARG A 12 -13.40 12.26 -2.76
C ARG A 12 -13.51 10.73 -2.73
N ALA A 13 -14.70 10.23 -2.49
CA ALA A 13 -15.02 8.81 -2.56
C ALA A 13 -15.41 8.44 -4.00
N TYR A 14 -15.16 7.19 -4.36
CA TYR A 14 -15.39 6.63 -5.68
C TYR A 14 -16.29 5.40 -5.52
N GLN A 15 -17.12 5.14 -6.52
CA GLN A 15 -18.08 4.05 -6.53
C GLN A 15 -17.82 3.12 -7.71
N CYS A 16 -17.78 1.81 -7.48
CA CYS A 16 -17.77 0.81 -8.55
C CYS A 16 -19.18 0.64 -9.14
N LEU A 17 -19.35 0.95 -10.42
CA LEU A 17 -20.64 0.87 -11.11
C LEU A 17 -21.00 -0.55 -11.57
N LYS A 18 -20.02 -1.45 -11.71
CA LYS A 18 -20.27 -2.86 -12.04
C LYS A 18 -20.88 -3.67 -10.89
N CYS A 19 -20.76 -3.17 -9.66
CA CYS A 19 -21.35 -3.81 -8.49
C CYS A 19 -22.86 -3.55 -8.34
N TYR A 20 -23.40 -2.51 -8.98
CA TYR A 20 -24.80 -2.09 -8.84
C TYR A 20 -25.83 -3.18 -9.18
N HIS A 21 -25.49 -4.09 -10.08
CA HIS A 21 -26.40 -5.17 -10.50
C HIS A 21 -26.54 -6.30 -9.47
N ARG A 22 -25.72 -6.29 -8.41
CA ARG A 22 -25.88 -7.20 -7.27
C ARG A 22 -26.74 -6.46 -6.26
N VAL A 23 -27.97 -6.93 -6.08
CA VAL A 23 -29.12 -6.26 -5.44
C VAL A 23 -28.80 -5.53 -4.12
N ASP A 24 -27.74 -5.92 -3.38
CA ASP A 24 -27.35 -5.30 -2.11
C ASP A 24 -25.86 -4.89 -2.01
N LYS A 25 -25.11 -4.83 -3.12
CA LYS A 25 -23.66 -4.55 -3.06
C LYS A 25 -23.29 -3.28 -3.82
N VAL A 26 -23.17 -2.19 -3.07
CA VAL A 26 -22.51 -0.97 -3.54
C VAL A 26 -21.10 -0.92 -2.94
N TYR A 27 -20.07 -0.90 -3.79
CA TYR A 27 -18.68 -0.73 -3.35
C TYR A 27 -18.25 0.72 -3.50
N ILE A 28 -18.12 1.44 -2.39
CA ILE A 28 -17.64 2.83 -2.33
C ILE A 28 -16.42 2.88 -1.43
N GLU A 29 -15.35 3.51 -1.91
CA GLU A 29 -14.08 3.66 -1.18
C GLU A 29 -13.20 4.74 -1.84
N ALA A 30 -11.97 4.93 -1.34
CA ALA A 30 -10.96 5.75 -1.98
C ALA A 30 -10.60 5.22 -3.37
N LYS A 31 -10.18 6.12 -4.28
CA LYS A 31 -9.90 5.80 -5.70
C LYS A 31 -9.09 4.50 -5.90
N TYR A 32 -7.95 4.39 -5.22
CA TYR A 32 -7.05 3.25 -5.38
C TYR A 32 -7.68 1.92 -4.93
N ARG A 33 -8.55 1.94 -3.91
CA ARG A 33 -9.26 0.75 -3.42
C ARG A 33 -10.33 0.31 -4.39
N VAL A 34 -11.08 1.25 -4.97
CA VAL A 34 -12.06 0.96 -6.01
C VAL A 34 -11.41 0.39 -7.26
N TYR A 35 -10.26 0.93 -7.69
CA TYR A 35 -9.51 0.40 -8.83
C TYR A 35 -8.98 -1.02 -8.56
N ASN A 36 -8.42 -1.26 -7.37
CA ASN A 36 -7.98 -2.60 -6.97
C ASN A 36 -9.15 -3.60 -6.86
N HIS A 37 -10.31 -3.14 -6.37
CA HIS A 37 -11.52 -3.94 -6.35
C HIS A 37 -11.96 -4.31 -7.78
N PHE A 38 -11.99 -3.33 -8.70
CA PHE A 38 -12.35 -3.55 -10.09
C PHE A 38 -11.41 -4.55 -10.78
N LEU A 39 -10.09 -4.40 -10.57
CA LEU A 39 -9.07 -5.30 -11.09
C LEU A 39 -9.25 -6.75 -10.63
N LYS A 40 -9.68 -6.95 -9.38
CA LYS A 40 -9.87 -8.29 -8.80
C LYS A 40 -11.19 -8.93 -9.23
N GLU A 41 -12.28 -8.17 -9.15
CA GLU A 41 -13.65 -8.69 -9.23
C GLU A 41 -14.27 -8.58 -10.62
N HIS A 42 -13.81 -7.65 -11.45
CA HIS A 42 -14.46 -7.32 -12.72
C HIS A 42 -13.55 -7.50 -13.94
N MET A 43 -12.24 -7.42 -13.74
CA MET A 43 -11.27 -7.55 -14.82
C MET A 43 -10.77 -8.99 -14.96
N ARG A 44 -10.86 -9.54 -16.17
CA ARG A 44 -10.25 -10.84 -16.51
C ARG A 44 -8.72 -10.71 -16.61
N LEU A 45 -8.02 -11.85 -16.66
CA LEU A 45 -6.55 -11.86 -16.71
C LEU A 45 -6.01 -11.20 -17.98
N ASP A 46 -6.62 -11.52 -19.12
CA ASP A 46 -6.37 -10.98 -20.46
C ASP A 46 -6.83 -9.53 -20.65
N GLN A 47 -7.49 -8.95 -19.66
CA GLN A 47 -7.92 -7.55 -19.65
C GLN A 47 -7.01 -6.67 -18.79
N ALA A 48 -6.21 -7.28 -17.91
CA ALA A 48 -5.30 -6.55 -17.04
C ALA A 48 -4.11 -5.98 -17.83
N PRO A 49 -3.63 -4.76 -17.50
CA PRO A 49 -2.42 -4.19 -18.11
C PRO A 49 -1.18 -5.06 -17.94
N TYR A 50 -1.01 -5.59 -16.73
CA TYR A 50 0.12 -6.45 -16.39
C TYR A 50 -0.40 -7.62 -15.58
N TYR A 51 0.09 -8.82 -15.89
CA TYR A 51 -0.24 -10.00 -15.10
C TYR A 51 0.88 -11.04 -15.06
N CYS A 52 0.88 -11.82 -13.98
CA CYS A 52 1.75 -12.97 -13.80
C CYS A 52 1.09 -14.21 -14.38
N ARG A 53 1.72 -14.87 -15.36
CA ARG A 53 1.18 -16.10 -15.95
C ARG A 53 1.16 -17.28 -14.97
N LEU A 54 2.08 -17.30 -14.01
CA LEU A 54 2.21 -18.37 -13.02
C LEU A 54 1.19 -18.27 -11.89
N CYS A 55 1.04 -17.08 -11.30
CA CYS A 55 0.22 -16.85 -10.11
C CYS A 55 -1.14 -16.21 -10.40
N LEU A 56 -1.42 -15.87 -11.66
CA LEU A 56 -2.62 -15.12 -12.09
C LEU A 56 -2.79 -13.77 -11.37
N PHE A 57 -1.70 -13.25 -10.81
CA PHE A 57 -1.65 -11.93 -10.20
C PHE A 57 -1.82 -10.87 -11.28
N LYS A 58 -2.62 -9.84 -11.01
CA LYS A 58 -2.91 -8.74 -11.94
C LYS A 58 -2.54 -7.43 -11.27
N CYS A 59 -2.05 -6.46 -12.04
CA CYS A 59 -1.77 -5.11 -11.57
C CYS A 59 -1.88 -4.06 -12.69
N PHE A 60 -1.89 -2.78 -12.31
CA PHE A 60 -1.94 -1.65 -13.25
C PHE A 60 -0.55 -1.13 -13.63
N LYS A 61 0.48 -1.52 -12.88
CA LYS A 61 1.85 -0.98 -13.01
C LYS A 61 2.84 -2.11 -13.23
N ARG A 62 3.79 -1.89 -14.13
CA ARG A 62 4.85 -2.85 -14.44
C ARG A 62 5.74 -3.12 -13.23
N GLU A 63 6.10 -2.08 -12.48
CA GLU A 63 6.99 -2.21 -11.32
C GLU A 63 6.38 -3.05 -10.20
N GLU A 64 5.04 -3.07 -10.09
CA GLU A 64 4.34 -3.95 -9.16
C GLU A 64 4.41 -5.41 -9.58
N LEU A 65 4.40 -5.69 -10.88
CA LEU A 65 4.57 -7.06 -11.41
C LEU A 65 6.00 -7.55 -11.25
N GLU A 66 6.99 -6.70 -11.54
CA GLU A 66 8.41 -7.02 -11.33
C GLU A 66 8.70 -7.33 -9.86
N LYS A 67 8.20 -6.49 -8.94
CA LYS A 67 8.29 -6.77 -7.50
C LYS A 67 7.56 -8.07 -7.13
N HIS A 68 6.42 -8.36 -7.74
CA HIS A 68 5.72 -9.61 -7.49
C HIS A 68 6.56 -10.83 -7.89
N VAL A 69 7.15 -10.85 -9.08
CA VAL A 69 7.96 -11.99 -9.55
C VAL A 69 9.19 -12.20 -8.65
N HIS A 70 9.91 -11.13 -8.30
CA HIS A 70 11.18 -11.26 -7.58
C HIS A 70 11.07 -11.33 -6.04
N SER A 71 10.09 -10.66 -5.43
CA SER A 71 10.05 -10.51 -3.96
C SER A 71 8.85 -11.17 -3.29
N PHE A 72 7.87 -11.65 -4.05
CA PHE A 72 6.69 -12.26 -3.47
C PHE A 72 6.97 -13.70 -3.05
N ARG A 73 7.01 -13.94 -1.73
CA ARG A 73 7.27 -15.27 -1.16
C ARG A 73 6.41 -16.38 -1.77
N ARG A 74 5.11 -16.13 -1.98
CA ARG A 74 4.22 -17.14 -2.59
C ARG A 74 4.57 -17.42 -4.05
N HIS A 75 5.11 -16.46 -4.80
CA HIS A 75 5.60 -16.70 -6.15
C HIS A 75 6.79 -17.67 -6.13
N ALA A 76 7.78 -17.40 -5.27
CA ALA A 76 8.95 -18.26 -5.08
C ALA A 76 8.57 -19.69 -4.67
N LEU A 77 7.59 -19.84 -3.77
CA LEU A 77 7.09 -21.16 -3.37
C LEU A 77 6.48 -21.93 -4.55
N VAL A 78 5.71 -21.27 -5.42
CA VAL A 78 5.11 -21.92 -6.59
C VAL A 78 6.17 -22.35 -7.62
N LEU A 79 7.24 -21.56 -7.79
CA LEU A 79 8.38 -21.94 -8.63
C LEU A 79 9.07 -23.21 -8.11
N GLN A 80 9.32 -23.25 -6.79
CA GLN A 80 9.93 -24.39 -6.12
C GLN A 80 9.05 -25.65 -6.21
N GLU A 81 7.76 -25.54 -5.89
CA GLU A 81 6.81 -26.66 -5.94
C GLU A 81 6.70 -27.27 -7.34
N LYS A 82 6.78 -26.44 -8.38
CA LYS A 82 6.66 -26.89 -9.77
C LYS A 82 7.99 -27.21 -10.46
N ASN A 83 9.11 -27.05 -9.76
CA ASN A 83 10.46 -27.19 -10.32
C ASN A 83 10.68 -26.34 -11.58
N ILE A 84 10.15 -25.12 -11.58
CA ILE A 84 10.26 -24.17 -12.68
C ILE A 84 11.39 -23.19 -12.37
N PRO A 85 12.34 -22.95 -13.31
CA PRO A 85 13.39 -21.96 -13.11
C PRO A 85 12.79 -20.55 -13.02
N ASP A 86 13.38 -19.70 -12.18
CA ASP A 86 13.01 -18.28 -12.16
C ASP A 86 13.33 -17.65 -13.52
N SER A 87 12.33 -17.02 -14.13
CA SER A 87 12.40 -16.50 -15.48
C SER A 87 11.51 -15.26 -15.62
N PRO A 88 11.96 -14.22 -16.35
CA PRO A 88 11.13 -13.04 -16.63
C PRO A 88 9.92 -13.35 -17.52
N GLU A 89 9.82 -14.54 -18.11
CA GLU A 89 8.70 -14.98 -18.95
C GLU A 89 7.33 -14.98 -18.24
N PHE A 90 7.33 -15.00 -16.89
CA PHE A 90 6.09 -14.90 -16.12
C PHE A 90 5.51 -13.49 -16.11
N LEU A 91 6.30 -12.47 -16.45
CA LEU A 91 5.86 -11.08 -16.56
C LEU A 91 5.20 -10.88 -17.93
N VAL A 92 3.87 -10.77 -17.93
CA VAL A 92 3.12 -10.50 -19.17
C VAL A 92 2.60 -9.07 -19.16
N SER A 93 2.90 -8.34 -20.23
CA SER A 93 2.29 -7.05 -20.54
C SER A 93 1.21 -7.25 -21.60
N ASN A 94 0.03 -6.72 -21.34
CA ASN A 94 -1.08 -6.78 -22.28
C ASN A 94 -1.00 -5.58 -23.26
N PRO A 95 -0.93 -5.82 -24.58
CA PRO A 95 -0.85 -4.74 -25.57
C PRO A 95 -2.16 -3.96 -25.71
N SER A 96 -3.31 -4.56 -25.33
CA SER A 96 -4.63 -3.93 -25.43
C SER A 96 -5.40 -4.08 -24.12
N PRO A 97 -4.97 -3.41 -23.05
CA PRO A 97 -5.59 -3.55 -21.75
C PRO A 97 -6.95 -2.87 -21.69
N TYR A 98 -7.80 -3.38 -20.79
CA TYR A 98 -9.07 -2.74 -20.51
C TYR A 98 -8.83 -1.40 -19.80
N LEU A 99 -9.38 -0.32 -20.38
CA LEU A 99 -9.30 1.02 -19.81
C LEU A 99 -10.51 1.25 -18.90
N ILE A 100 -10.25 1.50 -17.62
CA ILE A 100 -11.30 1.86 -16.66
C ILE A 100 -11.77 3.28 -16.99
N THR A 101 -13.07 3.41 -17.26
CA THR A 101 -13.69 4.69 -17.64
C THR A 101 -14.71 5.14 -16.60
N ASP A 102 -15.32 6.31 -16.82
CA ASP A 102 -16.42 6.83 -16.00
C ASP A 102 -17.69 5.95 -16.06
N ARG A 103 -17.76 5.03 -17.03
CA ARG A 103 -18.83 3.99 -17.09
C ARG A 103 -18.61 2.86 -16.09
N ASP A 104 -17.40 2.72 -15.58
CA ASP A 104 -17.00 1.66 -14.66
C ASP A 104 -16.91 2.16 -13.22
N VAL A 105 -16.46 3.40 -13.04
CA VAL A 105 -16.24 4.02 -11.73
C VAL A 105 -16.80 5.44 -11.73
N ALA A 106 -17.70 5.73 -10.81
CA ALA A 106 -18.23 7.08 -10.60
C ALA A 106 -17.48 7.80 -9.46
N VAL A 107 -17.23 9.09 -9.65
CA VAL A 107 -16.74 9.97 -8.59
C VAL A 107 -17.94 10.54 -7.84
N LEU A 108 -17.96 10.38 -6.52
CA LEU A 108 -19.05 10.95 -5.72
C LEU A 108 -18.88 12.45 -5.50
N SER A 109 -20.01 13.14 -5.34
CA SER A 109 -20.01 14.55 -4.93
C SER A 109 -19.35 14.73 -3.57
N ALA A 110 -19.03 15.98 -3.21
CA ALA A 110 -18.36 16.26 -1.94
C ALA A 110 -19.26 15.87 -0.77
N GLU A 111 -20.56 16.15 -0.91
CA GLU A 111 -21.57 15.83 0.10
C GLU A 111 -21.80 14.32 0.22
N GLU A 112 -21.90 13.60 -0.89
CA GLU A 112 -21.98 12.12 -0.86
C GLU A 112 -20.73 11.48 -0.25
N SER A 113 -19.54 11.94 -0.65
CA SER A 113 -18.28 11.48 -0.08
C SER A 113 -18.24 11.70 1.42
N LYS A 114 -18.65 12.88 1.89
CA LYS A 114 -18.71 13.23 3.31
C LYS A 114 -19.69 12.32 4.06
N ARG A 115 -20.91 12.14 3.55
CA ARG A 115 -21.91 11.23 4.15
C ARG A 115 -21.39 9.80 4.26
N HIS A 116 -20.74 9.29 3.20
CA HIS A 116 -20.15 7.96 3.20
C HIS A 116 -19.07 7.81 4.29
N TRP A 117 -18.13 8.74 4.36
CA TRP A 117 -17.05 8.67 5.36
C TRP A 117 -17.56 8.81 6.80
N LEU A 118 -18.57 9.66 7.02
CA LEU A 118 -19.24 9.79 8.31
C LEU A 118 -19.97 8.51 8.70
N SER A 119 -20.64 7.85 7.75
CA SER A 119 -21.29 6.56 7.99
C SER A 119 -20.28 5.49 8.40
N ILE A 120 -19.13 5.41 7.72
CA ILE A 120 -18.06 4.48 8.06
C ILE A 120 -17.49 4.76 9.45
N SER A 121 -17.24 6.04 9.80
CA SER A 121 -16.68 6.38 11.12
C SER A 121 -17.66 6.19 12.28
N LYS A 122 -18.97 6.20 12.00
CA LYS A 122 -20.03 6.02 12.99
C LYS A 122 -20.36 4.55 13.26
N LYS A 123 -19.90 3.61 12.43
CA LYS A 123 -20.01 2.20 12.78
C LYS A 123 -19.19 2.01 14.06
N PRO A 124 -19.83 1.75 15.21
CA PRO A 124 -19.06 1.51 16.41
C PRO A 124 -18.15 0.34 16.12
N ASP A 125 -16.89 0.49 16.52
CA ASP A 125 -15.95 -0.61 16.47
C ASP A 125 -16.57 -1.71 17.34
N ILE A 126 -17.12 -2.75 16.71
CA ILE A 126 -17.88 -3.80 17.40
C ILE A 126 -17.00 -4.41 18.49
N LEU A 127 -15.67 -4.40 18.31
CA LEU A 127 -14.69 -4.72 19.33
C LEU A 127 -14.71 -3.74 20.51
N TYR A 128 -14.69 -2.43 20.26
CA TYR A 128 -14.72 -1.42 21.33
C TYR A 128 -16.03 -1.45 22.13
N GLN A 129 -17.17 -1.60 21.45
CA GLN A 129 -18.45 -1.76 22.14
C GLN A 129 -18.55 -3.09 22.89
N ALA A 130 -18.06 -4.19 22.31
CA ALA A 130 -18.01 -5.48 23.00
C ALA A 130 -17.12 -5.41 24.25
N ILE A 131 -15.95 -4.78 24.16
CA ILE A 131 -15.03 -4.57 25.28
C ILE A 131 -15.68 -3.69 26.36
N GLN A 132 -16.35 -2.60 26.00
CA GLN A 132 -17.08 -1.76 26.95
C GLN A 132 -18.26 -2.47 27.61
N SER A 133 -18.97 -3.35 26.88
CA SER A 133 -20.06 -4.14 27.44
C SER A 133 -19.60 -5.34 28.27
N ALA A 134 -18.38 -5.84 28.06
CA ALA A 134 -17.79 -6.96 28.78
C ALA A 134 -17.02 -6.54 30.06
N LEU A 135 -16.77 -5.25 30.25
CA LEU A 135 -16.11 -4.69 31.44
C LEU A 135 -16.94 -3.54 32.02
N PRO A 136 -17.95 -3.82 32.87
CA PRO A 136 -18.86 -2.79 33.37
C PRO A 136 -18.26 -1.88 34.45
N ASP A 137 -16.99 -1.99 34.81
CA ASP A 137 -16.40 -1.10 35.82
C ASP A 137 -14.90 -0.84 35.60
N LEU A 138 -14.61 0.10 34.73
CA LEU A 138 -13.40 0.91 34.86
C LEU A 138 -13.84 2.37 34.77
N SER A 139 -14.20 2.91 35.93
CA SER A 139 -14.15 4.36 36.16
C SER A 139 -12.81 4.93 35.67
N PRO A 140 -12.76 6.20 35.23
CA PRO A 140 -11.52 6.77 34.72
C PRO A 140 -10.50 6.75 35.86
N ILE A 141 -9.38 6.03 35.67
CA ILE A 141 -8.20 6.12 36.52
C ILE A 141 -7.54 7.47 36.24
N SER A 142 -8.22 8.56 36.59
CA SER A 142 -7.59 9.81 36.96
C SER A 142 -7.06 9.61 38.37
N ASN A 143 -5.74 9.46 38.48
CA ASN A 143 -4.91 9.32 39.70
C ASN A 143 -4.29 7.93 39.89
N LEU A 144 -3.29 7.62 39.05
CA LEU A 144 -2.15 6.83 39.53
C LEU A 144 -1.00 7.82 39.81
N PRO A 145 -0.39 7.79 41.01
CA PRO A 145 0.72 8.67 41.35
C PRO A 145 1.94 8.32 40.48
N LEU A 146 2.63 9.37 40.01
CA LEU A 146 3.92 9.27 39.35
C LEU A 146 4.88 8.43 40.20
N SER A 147 5.36 7.33 39.64
CA SER A 147 6.36 6.46 40.26
C SER A 147 7.66 7.24 40.49
N PRO A 148 8.23 7.28 41.71
CA PRO A 148 9.47 7.97 42.00
C PRO A 148 10.62 7.01 41.69
N PHE A 149 10.98 6.85 40.41
CA PHE A 149 12.15 6.04 40.05
C PHE A 149 13.02 6.72 39.00
N LEU A 150 13.26 8.01 39.18
CA LEU A 150 14.40 8.70 38.57
C LEU A 150 14.84 9.85 39.46
N GLN A 151 15.67 9.59 40.47
CA GLN A 151 16.61 10.62 40.90
C GLN A 151 17.81 10.02 41.67
N GLN A 152 18.99 10.53 41.30
CA GLN A 152 20.31 10.47 41.95
C GLN A 152 21.21 9.33 41.45
N SER A 153 22.42 9.57 40.93
CA SER A 153 23.37 10.64 41.26
C SER A 153 24.44 10.88 40.17
N SER A 154 24.61 12.16 39.77
CA SER A 154 25.84 12.99 39.72
C SER A 154 27.20 12.51 39.13
N PRO A 155 28.12 13.44 38.79
CA PRO A 155 28.89 13.45 37.53
C PRO A 155 30.33 12.97 37.63
N ALA A 156 30.88 12.47 36.53
CA ALA A 156 32.33 12.31 36.33
C ALA A 156 32.73 12.57 34.86
N GLN A 157 33.37 13.73 34.67
CA GLN A 157 34.49 14.11 33.78
C GLN A 157 34.59 13.60 32.31
N PRO A 158 35.06 14.46 31.38
CA PRO A 158 35.07 14.18 29.95
C PRO A 158 36.36 13.45 29.52
N SER A 159 36.22 12.30 28.84
CA SER A 159 37.35 11.64 28.19
C SER A 159 37.15 11.57 26.67
N ARG A 160 37.99 12.34 25.99
CA ARG A 160 38.55 12.15 24.65
C ARG A 160 37.63 11.64 23.54
N LEU A 161 37.27 12.59 22.68
CA LEU A 161 36.88 12.39 21.29
C LEU A 161 37.94 11.56 20.55
N THR A 162 37.53 10.44 19.97
CA THR A 162 38.21 9.82 18.82
C THR A 162 37.46 10.23 17.55
N PRO A 163 38.15 10.64 16.47
CA PRO A 163 37.47 11.13 15.27
C PRO A 163 36.82 9.97 14.50
N LEU A 164 35.55 10.18 14.11
CA LEU A 164 34.87 9.36 13.11
C LEU A 164 35.66 9.41 11.80
N GLN A 165 36.04 8.23 11.30
CA GLN A 165 36.56 8.06 9.95
C GLN A 165 35.50 8.51 8.94
N THR A 166 35.81 9.59 8.24
CA THR A 166 35.11 10.06 7.05
C THR A 166 35.17 8.97 5.98
N PHE A 167 34.07 8.27 5.74
CA PHE A 167 33.94 7.42 4.57
C PHE A 167 33.92 8.30 3.32
N GLN A 168 35.02 8.28 2.56
CA GLN A 168 35.05 8.85 1.21
C GLN A 168 34.34 7.89 0.25
N PRO A 169 33.39 8.37 -0.58
CA PRO A 169 32.85 7.58 -1.68
C PRO A 169 33.91 7.45 -2.78
N GLN A 170 34.16 6.21 -3.23
CA GLN A 170 35.02 5.92 -4.37
C GLN A 170 34.37 6.42 -5.67
N PRO A 171 35.16 6.92 -6.65
CA PRO A 171 34.63 7.37 -7.92
C PRO A 171 34.15 6.20 -8.78
N ILE A 172 32.94 6.34 -9.32
CA ILE A 172 32.36 5.43 -10.30
C ILE A 172 33.15 5.59 -11.60
N THR A 173 33.89 4.55 -11.99
CA THR A 173 34.47 4.45 -13.33
C THR A 173 33.35 4.19 -14.33
N TYR A 174 33.10 5.16 -15.21
CA TYR A 174 32.23 4.99 -16.36
C TYR A 174 32.90 4.01 -17.33
N VAL A 175 32.26 2.87 -17.57
CA VAL A 175 32.62 1.98 -18.68
C VAL A 175 32.09 2.63 -19.96
N ASN A 176 33.00 3.07 -20.82
CA ASN A 176 32.68 3.68 -22.10
C ASN A 176 32.25 2.57 -23.09
N LEU A 177 30.98 2.59 -23.50
CA LEU A 177 30.36 1.61 -24.39
C LEU A 177 30.29 2.12 -25.84
N SER A 178 31.40 2.69 -26.35
CA SER A 178 31.46 3.25 -27.70
C SER A 178 32.42 2.55 -28.67
N GLU A 179 32.88 1.33 -28.37
CA GLU A 179 33.70 0.55 -29.29
C GLU A 179 33.14 -0.87 -29.41
N CYS A 180 32.21 -1.05 -30.35
CA CYS A 180 31.90 -2.34 -31.01
C CYS A 180 30.89 -2.09 -32.14
N ILE A 181 31.27 -1.29 -33.14
CA ILE A 181 30.69 -1.36 -34.48
C ILE A 181 31.86 -1.46 -35.46
N GLY A 182 32.25 -2.70 -35.76
CA GLY A 182 33.02 -3.03 -36.95
C GLY A 182 32.10 -3.06 -38.19
N PRO A 183 32.65 -2.87 -39.41
CA PRO A 183 31.86 -2.54 -40.58
C PRO A 183 31.28 -3.75 -41.33
N LEU A 184 30.12 -3.50 -41.95
CA LEU A 184 29.60 -3.96 -43.25
C LEU A 184 30.00 -5.35 -43.76
N GLN A 185 28.97 -6.21 -43.91
CA GLN A 185 28.68 -6.92 -45.17
C GLN A 185 27.18 -6.87 -45.45
#